data_AF-A0A7S0LJ43-F1
#
_entry.id   AF-A0A7S0LJ43-F1
#
_cell.length_a   1.000
_cell.length_b   1.000
_cell.length_c   1.000
_cell.angle_alpha   90.00
_cell.angle_beta   90.00
_cell.angle_gamma   90.00
#
_symmetry.space_group_name_H-M   'P 1'
#
loop_
_entity.id
_entity.type
_entity.pdbx_description
1 polymer ?
#
loop_
_entity_poly.entity_id
_entity_poly.type
_entity_poly.pdbx_seq_one_letter_code
_entity_poly.pdbx_strand_id
1 'polypeptide(L)'
;DHEALAAGVVEYTNFDAIEMAQMCEKHPLLQFRRIGAMLYKRSKKWAQSVSLSKQDKVWEEAISTAAESADSALAESLLLFFVDEKLNACFSATLYSCYPLLRPDVVLELSWRNDLTSFAMPFMIQTMREMSAKIDGLVDKDRKEQEAKLAEKKKQEEALASGYNGMEYAAGDPNSMVVYGAGGMGGGMPQPGYGMPQPGYY
;
A
#
# COMPACT_ATOMS: atom_id res chain seq x y z
N ASP A 1 -34.84 15.60 25.88
CA ASP A 1 -34.65 16.36 24.64
C ASP A 1 -33.44 15.81 23.91
N HIS A 2 -33.54 15.58 22.61
CA HIS A 2 -32.48 14.93 21.83
C HIS A 2 -31.43 15.94 21.34
N GLU A 3 -31.82 17.18 21.04
CA GLU A 3 -30.89 18.22 20.60
C GLU A 3 -29.97 18.66 21.74
N ALA A 4 -30.55 18.92 22.92
CA ALA A 4 -29.78 19.25 24.12
C ALA A 4 -28.82 18.10 24.52
N LEU A 5 -29.25 16.84 24.37
CA LEU A 5 -28.37 15.70 24.64
C LEU A 5 -27.25 15.59 23.60
N ALA A 6 -27.53 15.77 22.32
CA ALA A 6 -26.51 15.74 21.27
C ALA A 6 -25.46 16.83 21.50
N ALA A 7 -25.89 18.06 21.81
CA ALA A 7 -25.00 19.16 22.15
C ALA A 7 -24.16 18.84 23.40
N GLY A 8 -24.80 18.35 24.47
CA GLY A 8 -24.10 18.01 25.71
C GLY A 8 -23.10 16.86 25.54
N VAL A 9 -23.41 15.85 24.73
CA VAL A 9 -22.51 14.73 24.44
C VAL A 9 -21.28 15.18 23.64
N VAL A 10 -21.44 16.18 22.76
CA VAL A 10 -20.33 16.76 22.00
C VAL A 10 -19.46 17.67 22.87
N GLU A 11 -20.08 18.49 23.72
CA GLU A 11 -19.38 19.46 24.58
C GLU A 11 -18.65 18.78 25.74
N TYR A 12 -19.29 17.83 26.41
CA TYR A 12 -18.74 17.20 27.60
C TYR A 12 -18.04 15.88 27.27
N THR A 13 -16.96 15.59 28.01
CA THR A 13 -16.18 14.35 27.83
C THR A 13 -16.06 13.49 29.07
N ASN A 14 -16.48 14.00 30.22
CA ASN A 14 -16.39 13.31 31.49
C ASN A 14 -17.69 12.58 31.85
N PHE A 15 -17.98 11.49 31.16
CA PHE A 15 -19.07 10.56 31.45
C PHE A 15 -18.78 9.18 30.85
N ASP A 16 -19.50 8.14 31.29
CA ASP A 16 -19.40 6.82 30.69
C ASP A 16 -20.16 6.79 29.35
N ALA A 17 -19.39 6.90 28.26
CA ALA A 17 -19.94 6.91 26.91
C ALA A 17 -20.55 5.56 26.49
N ILE A 18 -20.10 4.43 27.07
CA ILE A 18 -20.60 3.10 26.73
C ILE A 18 -21.94 2.85 27.42
N GLU A 19 -22.04 3.17 28.70
CA GLU A 19 -23.29 3.04 29.45
C GLU A 19 -24.39 3.93 28.85
N MET A 20 -24.07 5.19 28.55
CA MET A 20 -24.99 6.10 27.87
C MET A 20 -25.42 5.59 26.48
N ALA A 21 -24.50 4.98 25.71
CA ALA A 21 -24.83 4.41 24.41
C ALA A 21 -25.83 3.25 24.53
N GLN A 22 -25.66 2.36 25.52
CA GLN A 22 -26.57 1.25 25.79
C GLN A 22 -27.97 1.71 26.20
N MET A 23 -28.07 2.82 26.94
CA MET A 23 -29.36 3.44 27.27
C MET A 23 -30.03 4.02 26.02
N CYS A 24 -29.25 4.70 25.17
CA CYS A 24 -29.73 5.32 23.94
C CYS A 24 -30.20 4.28 22.91
N GLU A 25 -29.53 3.13 22.83
CA GLU A 25 -29.83 2.02 21.92
C GLU A 25 -31.26 1.47 22.09
N LYS A 26 -31.76 1.41 23.33
CA LYS A 26 -33.09 0.87 23.64
C LYS A 26 -34.22 1.89 23.45
N HIS A 27 -33.90 3.14 23.16
CA HIS A 27 -34.88 4.22 23.10
C HIS A 27 -35.74 4.13 21.82
N PRO A 28 -37.06 4.37 21.88
CA PRO A 28 -37.96 4.23 20.72
C PRO A 28 -37.68 5.24 19.60
N LEU A 29 -37.23 6.43 19.97
CA LEU A 29 -36.95 7.53 19.04
C LEU A 29 -35.58 7.34 18.35
N LEU A 30 -35.57 7.41 17.03
CA LEU A 30 -34.38 7.19 16.18
C LEU A 30 -33.25 8.19 16.47
N GLN A 31 -33.56 9.44 16.80
CA GLN A 31 -32.56 10.46 17.12
C GLN A 31 -31.69 10.06 18.33
N PHE A 32 -32.28 9.46 19.36
CA PHE A 32 -31.50 8.96 20.50
C PHE A 32 -30.62 7.76 20.11
N ARG A 33 -31.11 6.84 19.28
CA ARG A 33 -30.28 5.74 18.78
C ARG A 33 -29.11 6.22 17.91
N ARG A 34 -29.30 7.26 17.08
CA ARG A 34 -28.19 7.92 16.35
C ARG A 34 -27.15 8.51 17.30
N ILE A 35 -27.57 9.15 18.40
CA ILE A 35 -26.66 9.61 19.45
C ILE A 35 -25.91 8.41 20.07
N GLY A 36 -26.60 7.29 20.32
CA GLY A 36 -25.99 6.04 20.77
C GLY A 36 -24.91 5.50 19.82
N ALA A 37 -25.18 5.47 18.51
CA ALA A 37 -24.21 5.07 17.49
C ALA A 37 -22.98 6.01 17.49
N MET A 38 -23.21 7.32 17.56
CA MET A 38 -22.15 8.33 17.67
C MET A 38 -21.30 8.14 18.93
N LEU A 39 -21.90 7.79 20.07
CA LEU A 39 -21.19 7.48 21.32
C LEU A 39 -20.34 6.21 21.19
N TYR A 40 -20.87 5.15 20.57
CA TYR A 40 -20.10 3.93 20.29
C TYR A 40 -18.93 4.19 19.34
N LYS A 41 -19.15 4.99 18.30
CA LYS A 41 -18.12 5.47 17.37
C LYS A 41 -16.99 6.20 18.11
N ARG A 42 -17.33 7.17 18.97
CA ARG A 42 -16.34 7.89 19.80
C ARG A 42 -15.59 6.98 20.77
N SER A 43 -16.26 5.95 21.28
CA SER A 43 -15.67 4.93 22.16
C SER A 43 -14.90 3.83 21.41
N LYS A 44 -14.70 3.97 20.09
CA LYS A 44 -14.04 2.99 19.20
C LYS A 44 -14.72 1.61 19.19
N LYS A 45 -16.00 1.54 19.54
CA LYS A 45 -16.84 0.34 19.43
C LYS A 45 -17.50 0.30 18.05
N TRP A 46 -16.67 0.17 17.02
CA TRP A 46 -17.07 0.29 15.61
C TRP A 46 -18.13 -0.73 15.20
N ALA A 47 -17.96 -2.00 15.57
CA ALA A 47 -18.91 -3.06 15.23
C ALA A 47 -20.31 -2.83 15.83
N GLN A 48 -20.38 -2.33 17.07
CA GLN A 48 -21.65 -2.01 17.74
C GLN A 48 -22.32 -0.80 17.09
N SER A 49 -21.55 0.25 16.80
CA SER A 49 -22.04 1.43 16.08
C SER A 49 -22.62 1.03 14.70
N VAL A 50 -21.87 0.28 13.90
CA VAL A 50 -22.32 -0.18 12.58
C VAL A 50 -23.54 -1.09 12.68
N SER A 51 -23.59 -1.99 13.67
CA SER A 51 -24.77 -2.84 13.91
C SER A 51 -26.02 -2.02 14.21
N LEU A 52 -25.89 -0.99 15.05
CA LEU A 52 -27.01 -0.10 15.39
C LEU A 52 -27.46 0.71 14.15
N SER A 53 -26.52 1.28 13.40
CA SER A 53 -26.84 1.97 12.14
C SER A 53 -27.47 1.05 11.10
N LYS A 54 -27.10 -0.24 11.07
CA LYS A 54 -27.75 -1.25 10.21
C LYS A 54 -29.20 -1.50 10.62
N GLN A 55 -29.47 -1.63 11.91
CA GLN A 55 -30.84 -1.82 12.42
C GLN A 55 -31.74 -0.62 12.10
N ASP A 56 -31.20 0.60 12.23
CA ASP A 56 -31.93 1.85 11.97
C ASP A 56 -31.99 2.25 10.49
N LYS A 57 -31.33 1.48 9.60
CA LYS A 57 -31.21 1.77 8.16
C LYS A 57 -30.60 3.14 7.87
N VAL A 58 -29.70 3.61 8.74
CA VAL A 58 -28.96 4.87 8.58
C VAL A 58 -27.61 4.55 7.94
N TRP A 59 -27.62 4.40 6.61
CA TRP A 59 -26.48 3.89 5.86
C TRP A 59 -25.30 4.86 5.80
N GLU A 60 -25.57 6.17 5.74
CA GLU A 60 -24.53 7.21 5.72
C GLU A 60 -23.62 7.11 6.96
N GLU A 61 -24.21 6.97 8.15
CA GLU A 61 -23.47 6.84 9.40
C GLU A 61 -22.73 5.51 9.49
N ALA A 62 -23.34 4.42 9.00
CA ALA A 62 -22.68 3.12 8.93
C ALA A 62 -21.41 3.19 8.07
N ILE A 63 -21.48 3.85 6.91
CA ILE A 63 -20.37 4.00 5.96
C ILE A 63 -19.28 4.92 6.53
N SER A 64 -19.64 6.07 7.10
CA SER A 64 -18.68 6.97 7.77
C SER A 64 -17.97 6.26 8.93
N THR A 65 -18.72 5.51 9.75
CA THR A 65 -18.16 4.74 10.87
C THR A 65 -17.20 3.65 10.40
N ALA A 66 -17.55 2.93 9.32
CA ALA A 66 -16.67 1.92 8.74
C ALA A 66 -15.38 2.54 8.18
N ALA A 67 -15.49 3.67 7.46
CA ALA A 67 -14.32 4.38 6.92
C ALA A 67 -13.37 4.87 8.03
N GLU A 68 -13.91 5.41 9.12
CA GLU A 68 -13.12 5.88 10.26
C GLU A 68 -12.53 4.76 11.12
N SER A 69 -13.14 3.58 11.11
CA SER A 69 -12.64 2.42 11.88
C SER A 69 -11.27 1.93 11.41
N ALA A 70 -10.90 2.20 10.15
CA ALA A 70 -9.72 1.68 9.48
C ALA A 70 -9.62 0.13 9.49
N ASP A 71 -10.74 -0.57 9.70
CA ASP A 71 -10.82 -2.03 9.72
C ASP A 71 -11.38 -2.57 8.40
N SER A 72 -10.52 -3.23 7.62
CA SER A 72 -10.89 -3.86 6.36
C SER A 72 -11.98 -4.94 6.53
N ALA A 73 -11.96 -5.71 7.62
CA ALA A 73 -12.95 -6.76 7.84
C ALA A 73 -14.34 -6.18 8.09
N LEU A 74 -14.42 -5.09 8.85
CA LEU A 74 -15.67 -4.38 9.10
C LEU A 74 -16.22 -3.77 7.80
N ALA A 75 -15.36 -3.14 7.00
CA ALA A 75 -15.74 -2.57 5.70
C ALA A 75 -16.25 -3.63 4.71
N GLU A 76 -15.56 -4.78 4.59
CA GLU A 76 -15.99 -5.90 3.74
C GLU A 76 -17.32 -6.48 4.24
N SER A 77 -17.51 -6.63 5.56
CA SER A 77 -18.78 -7.11 6.13
C SER A 77 -19.96 -6.16 5.88
N LEU A 78 -19.70 -4.85 5.84
CA LEU A 78 -20.71 -3.84 5.51
C LEU A 78 -21.03 -3.87 4.01
N LEU A 79 -20.01 -4.06 3.16
CA LEU A 79 -20.18 -4.18 1.72
C LEU A 79 -21.04 -5.41 1.35
N LEU A 80 -20.75 -6.58 1.95
CA LEU A 80 -21.55 -7.80 1.78
C LEU A 80 -23.02 -7.57 2.14
N PHE A 81 -23.26 -6.92 3.28
CA PHE A 81 -24.61 -6.60 3.72
C PHE A 81 -25.37 -5.72 2.70
N PHE A 82 -24.73 -4.72 2.10
CA PHE A 82 -25.37 -3.88 1.08
C PHE A 82 -25.66 -4.62 -0.23
N VAL A 83 -24.83 -5.60 -0.59
CA VAL A 83 -25.04 -6.45 -1.76
C VAL A 83 -26.21 -7.41 -1.55
N ASP A 84 -26.33 -7.96 -0.35
CA ASP A 84 -27.44 -8.85 0.03
C ASP A 84 -28.78 -8.11 0.06
N GLU A 85 -28.81 -6.91 0.63
CA GLU A 85 -29.99 -6.02 0.66
C GLU A 85 -30.29 -5.34 -0.69
N LYS A 86 -29.47 -5.59 -1.73
CA LYS A 86 -29.59 -4.98 -3.07
C LYS A 86 -29.59 -3.45 -3.08
N LEU A 87 -28.83 -2.84 -2.17
CA LEU A 87 -28.68 -1.39 -2.04
C LEU A 87 -27.49 -0.88 -2.87
N ASN A 88 -27.68 -0.79 -4.19
CA ASN A 88 -26.63 -0.44 -5.15
C ASN A 88 -25.96 0.93 -4.89
N ALA A 89 -26.74 1.91 -4.41
CA ALA A 89 -26.22 3.24 -4.08
C ALA A 89 -25.34 3.23 -2.81
N CYS A 90 -25.68 2.40 -1.83
CA CYS A 90 -24.88 2.26 -0.61
C CYS A 90 -23.59 1.48 -0.89
N PHE A 91 -23.64 0.52 -1.82
CA PHE A 91 -22.47 -0.19 -2.31
C PHE A 91 -21.44 0.80 -2.91
N SER A 92 -21.83 1.64 -3.88
CA SER A 92 -20.90 2.61 -4.48
C SER A 92 -20.39 3.66 -3.49
N ALA A 93 -21.25 4.14 -2.57
CA ALA A 93 -20.83 5.05 -1.50
C ALA A 93 -19.79 4.40 -0.57
N THR A 94 -19.96 3.12 -0.24
CA THR A 94 -19.00 2.36 0.58
C THR A 94 -17.67 2.20 -0.14
N LEU A 95 -17.66 1.91 -1.44
CA LEU A 95 -16.44 1.81 -2.24
C LEU A 95 -15.65 3.13 -2.25
N TYR A 96 -16.34 4.26 -2.29
CA TYR A 96 -15.71 5.57 -2.26
C TYR A 96 -15.13 5.91 -0.88
N SER A 97 -15.94 5.81 0.17
CA SER A 97 -15.52 6.19 1.53
C SER A 97 -14.49 5.24 2.13
N CYS A 98 -14.59 3.93 1.84
CA CYS A 98 -13.69 2.91 2.36
C CYS A 98 -12.58 2.53 1.36
N TYR A 99 -12.28 3.40 0.38
CA TYR A 99 -11.28 3.13 -0.67
C TYR A 99 -9.96 2.52 -0.17
N PRO A 100 -9.27 3.07 0.84
CA PRO A 100 -7.97 2.53 1.27
C PRO A 100 -8.08 1.19 2.02
N LEU A 101 -9.27 0.81 2.49
CA LEU A 101 -9.46 -0.38 3.32
C LEU A 101 -9.87 -1.61 2.50
N LEU A 102 -10.47 -1.39 1.33
CA LEU A 102 -11.06 -2.45 0.52
C LEU A 102 -10.04 -3.05 -0.43
N ARG A 103 -10.06 -4.39 -0.50
CA ARG A 103 -9.21 -5.13 -1.44
C ARG A 103 -9.88 -5.21 -2.82
N PRO A 104 -9.16 -4.91 -3.91
CA PRO A 104 -9.76 -4.84 -5.25
C PRO A 104 -10.28 -6.18 -5.79
N ASP A 105 -9.66 -7.29 -5.38
CA ASP A 105 -10.07 -8.65 -5.71
C ASP A 105 -11.48 -8.96 -5.17
N VAL A 106 -11.73 -8.68 -3.90
CA VAL A 106 -13.01 -8.90 -3.23
C VAL A 106 -14.11 -8.03 -3.86
N VAL A 107 -13.81 -6.74 -4.11
CA VAL A 107 -14.76 -5.81 -4.73
C VAL A 107 -15.14 -6.27 -6.14
N LEU A 108 -14.17 -6.74 -6.92
CA LEU A 108 -14.42 -7.23 -8.27
C LEU A 108 -15.24 -8.52 -8.27
N GLU A 109 -14.93 -9.47 -7.39
CA GLU A 109 -15.70 -10.71 -7.26
C GLU A 109 -17.16 -10.43 -6.88
N LEU A 110 -17.38 -9.58 -5.88
CA LEU A 110 -18.72 -9.23 -5.40
C LEU A 110 -19.52 -8.48 -6.46
N SER A 111 -18.90 -7.52 -7.13
CA SER A 111 -19.56 -6.75 -8.19
C SER A 111 -19.91 -7.61 -9.40
N TRP A 112 -19.02 -8.52 -9.81
CA TRP A 112 -19.27 -9.40 -10.94
C TRP A 112 -20.38 -10.42 -10.66
N ARG A 113 -20.38 -11.06 -9.47
CA ARG A 113 -21.43 -12.04 -9.11
C ARG A 113 -22.82 -11.43 -8.96
N ASN A 114 -22.91 -10.13 -8.66
CA ASN A 114 -24.18 -9.46 -8.38
C ASN A 114 -24.61 -8.46 -9.48
N ASP A 115 -23.92 -8.45 -10.63
CA ASP A 115 -24.18 -7.53 -11.75
C ASP A 115 -24.09 -6.04 -11.36
N LEU A 116 -23.15 -5.71 -10.46
CA LEU A 116 -22.88 -4.35 -9.96
C LEU A 116 -21.59 -3.75 -10.54
N THR A 117 -21.03 -4.38 -11.58
CA THR A 117 -19.75 -3.98 -12.20
C THR A 117 -19.75 -2.50 -12.57
N SER A 118 -20.84 -1.99 -13.16
CA SER A 118 -20.99 -0.58 -13.54
C SER A 118 -20.85 0.39 -12.36
N PHE A 119 -21.29 0.00 -11.16
CA PHE A 119 -21.14 0.80 -9.94
C PHE A 119 -19.75 0.70 -9.33
N ALA A 120 -19.03 -0.41 -9.57
CA ALA A 120 -17.67 -0.63 -9.10
C ALA A 120 -16.60 -0.03 -10.03
N MET A 121 -16.93 0.29 -11.29
CA MET A 121 -15.96 0.78 -12.28
C MET A 121 -15.13 1.99 -11.83
N PRO A 122 -15.69 3.04 -11.19
CA PRO A 122 -14.88 4.17 -10.73
C PRO A 122 -13.79 3.76 -9.74
N PHE A 123 -14.11 2.85 -8.82
CA PHE A 123 -13.15 2.29 -7.86
C PHE A 123 -12.06 1.50 -8.59
N MET A 124 -12.45 0.65 -9.55
CA MET A 124 -11.49 -0.17 -10.32
C MET A 124 -10.53 0.67 -11.15
N ILE A 125 -11.02 1.70 -11.84
CA ILE A 125 -10.19 2.61 -12.64
C ILE A 125 -9.16 3.32 -11.76
N GLN A 126 -9.59 3.83 -10.60
CA GLN A 126 -8.69 4.49 -9.65
C GLN A 126 -7.60 3.53 -9.16
N THR A 127 -7.99 2.31 -8.77
CA THR A 127 -7.05 1.27 -8.34
C THR A 127 -6.05 0.90 -9.44
N MET A 128 -6.49 0.71 -10.68
CA MET A 128 -5.59 0.41 -11.80
C MET A 128 -4.60 1.56 -12.04
N ARG A 129 -5.06 2.81 -12.02
CA ARG A 129 -4.20 3.98 -12.17
C ARG A 129 -3.16 4.06 -11.06
N GLU A 130 -3.55 3.85 -9.82
CA GLU A 130 -2.62 3.85 -8.68
C GLU A 130 -1.60 2.72 -8.76
N MET A 131 -2.00 1.53 -9.19
CA MET A 131 -1.09 0.41 -9.42
C MET A 131 -0.06 0.75 -10.50
N SER A 132 -0.48 1.26 -11.66
CA SER A 132 0.45 1.69 -12.72
C SER A 132 1.41 2.76 -12.23
N ALA A 133 0.92 3.80 -11.56
CA ALA A 133 1.77 4.87 -11.03
C ALA A 133 2.77 4.38 -9.97
N LYS A 134 2.37 3.43 -9.11
CA LYS A 134 3.27 2.79 -8.13
C LYS A 134 4.34 1.95 -8.82
N ILE A 135 3.97 1.17 -9.85
CA ILE A 135 4.91 0.37 -10.64
C ILE A 135 5.92 1.28 -11.35
N ASP A 136 5.47 2.31 -12.06
CA ASP A 136 6.35 3.26 -12.75
C ASP A 136 7.33 3.93 -11.77
N GLY A 137 6.83 4.36 -10.61
CA GLY A 137 7.66 4.96 -9.57
C GLY A 137 8.69 4.00 -8.97
N LEU A 138 8.41 2.69 -8.90
CA LEU A 138 9.36 1.68 -8.46
C LEU A 138 10.43 1.39 -9.51
N VAL A 139 10.03 1.29 -10.79
CA VAL A 139 10.95 1.11 -11.92
C VAL A 139 11.93 2.28 -12.02
N ASP A 140 11.46 3.51 -11.86
CA ASP A 140 12.32 4.69 -11.88
C ASP A 140 13.30 4.75 -10.71
N LYS A 141 12.89 4.30 -9.52
CA LYS A 141 13.79 4.19 -8.36
C LYS A 141 14.87 3.13 -8.59
N ASP A 142 14.47 1.94 -9.07
CA ASP A 142 15.41 0.86 -9.35
C ASP A 142 16.43 1.27 -10.43
N ARG A 143 15.98 1.94 -11.49
CA ARG A 143 16.89 2.49 -12.52
C ARG A 143 17.90 3.48 -11.92
N LYS A 144 17.45 4.43 -11.09
CA LYS A 144 18.35 5.40 -10.44
C LYS A 144 19.34 4.74 -9.49
N GLU A 145 18.91 3.71 -8.74
CA GLU A 145 19.80 2.94 -7.88
C GLU A 145 20.84 2.15 -8.67
N GLN A 146 20.44 1.55 -9.80
CA GLN A 146 21.36 0.85 -10.70
C GLN A 146 22.37 1.81 -11.32
N GLU A 147 21.93 2.98 -11.78
CA GLU A 147 22.81 4.04 -12.30
C GLU A 147 23.77 4.57 -11.24
N ALA A 148 23.31 4.77 -10.00
CA ALA A 148 24.15 5.19 -8.88
C ALA A 148 25.20 4.12 -8.53
N LYS A 149 24.82 2.85 -8.46
CA LYS A 149 25.74 1.73 -8.23
C LYS A 149 26.75 1.58 -9.37
N LEU A 150 26.35 1.81 -10.63
CA LEU A 150 27.25 1.83 -11.78
C LEU A 150 28.21 3.01 -11.74
N ALA A 151 27.74 4.20 -11.37
CA ALA A 151 28.57 5.39 -11.22
C ALA A 151 29.57 5.23 -10.07
N GLU A 152 29.17 4.60 -8.96
CA GLU A 152 30.04 4.30 -7.84
C GLU A 152 31.11 3.25 -8.19
N LYS A 153 30.72 2.18 -8.90
CA LYS A 153 31.68 1.20 -9.44
C LYS A 153 32.67 1.84 -10.41
N LYS A 154 32.20 2.68 -11.35
CA LYS A 154 33.08 3.41 -12.27
C LYS A 154 34.04 4.34 -11.53
N LYS A 155 33.58 5.06 -10.51
CA LYS A 155 34.45 5.89 -9.66
C LYS A 155 35.47 5.08 -8.87
N GLN A 156 35.10 3.91 -8.35
CA GLN A 156 36.03 3.01 -7.67
C GLN A 156 37.06 2.42 -8.64
N GLU A 157 36.67 2.10 -9.86
CA GLU A 157 37.55 1.58 -10.92
C GLU A 157 38.52 2.67 -11.43
N GLU A 158 38.06 3.92 -11.62
CA GLU A 158 38.90 5.08 -11.94
C GLU A 158 39.87 5.44 -10.79
N ALA A 159 39.43 5.34 -9.53
CA ALA A 159 40.29 5.54 -8.37
C ALA A 159 41.38 4.45 -8.26
N LEU A 160 41.06 3.20 -8.59
CA LEU A 160 42.03 2.11 -8.62
C LEU A 160 43.02 2.25 -9.80
N ALA A 161 42.56 2.68 -10.98
CA ALA A 161 43.40 2.91 -12.16
C ALA A 161 44.34 4.13 -11.99
N SER A 162 43.88 5.20 -11.37
CA SER A 162 44.70 6.39 -11.07
C SER A 162 45.77 6.14 -9.99
N GLY A 163 45.53 5.20 -9.07
CA GLY A 163 46.57 4.69 -8.16
C GLY A 163 47.68 3.90 -8.87
N TYR A 164 47.38 3.29 -10.02
CA TYR A 164 48.35 2.51 -10.81
C TYR A 164 49.18 3.39 -11.77
N ASN A 165 48.62 4.50 -12.26
CA ASN A 165 49.35 5.48 -13.10
C ASN A 165 50.36 6.35 -12.34
N GLY A 166 50.41 6.27 -11.00
CA GLY A 166 51.40 6.95 -10.17
C GLY A 166 52.78 6.29 -10.17
N MET A 167 52.95 5.15 -10.85
CA MET A 167 54.20 4.36 -10.84
C MET A 167 54.89 4.30 -12.22
N GLU A 168 54.65 5.28 -13.10
CA GLU A 168 55.26 5.29 -14.44
C GLU A 168 55.94 6.61 -14.84
N TYR A 169 56.37 7.44 -13.88
CA TYR A 169 57.27 8.58 -14.17
C TYR A 169 58.31 8.80 -13.06
N ALA A 170 59.19 7.82 -12.86
CA ALA A 170 60.51 8.05 -12.29
C ALA A 170 61.56 7.69 -13.35
N ALA A 171 61.83 8.66 -14.23
CA ALA A 171 62.93 8.59 -15.16
C ALA A 171 64.27 8.58 -14.41
N GLY A 172 65.13 7.62 -14.75
CA GLY A 172 66.58 7.80 -14.70
C GLY A 172 67.34 7.09 -13.57
N ASP A 173 67.63 5.79 -13.75
CA ASP A 173 68.90 5.20 -13.30
C ASP A 173 69.25 3.98 -14.17
N PRO A 174 70.34 3.99 -14.96
CA PRO A 174 70.75 2.84 -15.77
C PRO A 174 71.30 1.66 -14.96
N ASN A 175 71.37 1.74 -13.62
CA ASN A 175 72.10 0.76 -12.81
C ASN A 175 71.31 0.12 -11.64
N SER A 176 69.97 0.19 -11.63
CA SER A 176 69.17 -0.55 -10.66
C SER A 176 68.73 -1.94 -11.19
N MET A 177 69.71 -2.84 -11.30
CA MET A 177 69.41 -4.27 -11.09
C MET A 177 69.26 -4.50 -9.59
N VAL A 178 68.27 -5.32 -9.20
CA VAL A 178 68.17 -6.22 -8.01
C VAL A 178 66.72 -6.18 -7.46
N VAL A 179 66.00 -7.27 -7.16
CA VAL A 179 66.27 -8.72 -7.26
C VAL A 179 64.93 -9.50 -7.21
N TYR A 180 64.94 -10.61 -7.94
CA TYR A 180 64.11 -11.81 -7.85
C TYR A 180 63.41 -12.13 -6.51
N GLY A 181 62.09 -12.31 -6.58
CA GLY A 181 61.35 -13.23 -5.71
C GLY A 181 60.99 -14.49 -6.50
N ALA A 182 61.76 -15.56 -6.30
CA ALA A 182 61.55 -16.88 -6.89
C ALA A 182 60.41 -17.65 -6.19
N GLY A 183 59.53 -18.29 -6.97
CA GLY A 183 58.58 -19.28 -6.47
C GLY A 183 57.68 -19.88 -7.55
N GLY A 184 58.17 -20.92 -8.26
CA GLY A 184 57.39 -21.92 -9.03
C GLY A 184 56.89 -21.45 -10.41
N MET A 185 57.60 -21.65 -11.52
CA MET A 185 57.88 -22.90 -12.27
C MET A 185 56.65 -23.53 -12.97
N GLY A 186 56.59 -23.33 -14.30
CA GLY A 186 55.86 -24.13 -15.29
C GLY A 186 54.45 -23.64 -15.62
N GLY A 187 54.05 -23.31 -16.85
CA GLY A 187 54.63 -23.49 -18.18
C GLY A 187 53.46 -23.62 -19.18
N GLY A 188 53.60 -23.09 -20.40
CA GLY A 188 52.77 -23.47 -21.55
C GLY A 188 51.78 -22.42 -22.07
N MET A 189 52.00 -22.05 -23.34
CA MET A 189 51.35 -21.03 -24.16
C MET A 189 49.84 -21.24 -24.48
N PRO A 190 49.16 -20.19 -25.01
CA PRO A 190 47.75 -20.19 -25.35
C PRO A 190 47.48 -20.82 -26.72
N GLN A 191 46.31 -21.45 -26.89
CA GLN A 191 45.83 -21.94 -28.17
C GLN A 191 44.52 -21.20 -28.56
N PRO A 192 44.48 -20.52 -29.72
CA PRO A 192 43.30 -19.85 -30.24
C PRO A 192 42.45 -20.83 -31.07
N GLY A 193 41.18 -21.00 -30.70
CA GLY A 193 40.26 -21.93 -31.35
C GLY A 193 38.91 -21.29 -31.70
N TYR A 194 38.75 -20.99 -32.99
CA TYR A 194 37.52 -20.59 -33.69
C TYR A 194 36.29 -21.44 -33.35
N GLY A 195 35.12 -20.81 -33.22
CA GLY A 195 33.86 -21.54 -33.07
C GLY A 195 32.60 -20.67 -33.13
N MET A 196 32.27 -20.12 -34.29
CA MET A 196 30.89 -19.85 -34.70
C MET A 196 30.56 -20.82 -35.83
N PRO A 197 29.36 -21.44 -35.86
CA PRO A 197 28.32 -20.85 -36.70
C PRO A 197 26.85 -21.04 -36.23
N GLN A 198 26.09 -19.96 -36.42
CA GLN A 198 24.74 -19.83 -37.00
C GLN A 198 23.45 -20.31 -36.28
N PRO A 199 22.32 -19.61 -36.56
CA PRO A 199 21.05 -19.68 -35.84
C PRO A 199 20.00 -20.60 -36.50
N GLY A 200 19.23 -21.32 -35.69
CA GLY A 200 18.09 -22.11 -36.14
C GLY A 200 16.80 -21.29 -36.16
N TYR A 201 16.24 -21.10 -37.35
CA TYR A 201 14.83 -20.73 -37.56
C TYR A 201 13.94 -21.97 -37.43
N TYR A 202 12.85 -21.86 -36.67
CA TYR A 202 11.52 -22.39 -36.99
C TYR A 202 10.46 -21.57 -36.24
#